data_AF-K3W7R8-F1
#
_entry.id   AF-K3W7R8-F1
#
_cell.length_a   1.000
_cell.length_b   1.000
_cell.length_c   1.000
_cell.angle_alpha   90.00
_cell.angle_beta   90.00
_cell.angle_gamma   90.00
#
_symmetry.space_group_name_H-M   'P 1'
#
loop_
_entity.id
_entity.type
_entity.pdbx_description
1 polymer ?
#
loop_
_entity_poly.entity_id
_entity_poly.type
_entity_poly.pdbx_seq_one_letter_code
_entity_poly.pdbx_strand_id
1 'polypeptide(L)'
;MAKVIQECSAADRKVPSVNNVMAIVMAGMTKVFVGELTAEARRIMDKHGETGPIRPRHLREAHRKYYARRPLARGRNLRRLFR
;
A
#
# COMPACT_ATOMS: atom_id res chain seq x y z
N MET A 1 -42.37 11.07 11.57
CA MET A 1 -41.32 11.02 10.53
C MET A 1 -39.89 11.08 11.05
N ALA A 2 -39.60 11.63 12.24
CA ALA A 2 -38.24 11.66 12.79
C ALA A 2 -37.67 10.29 13.26
N LYS A 3 -38.53 9.29 13.51
CA LYS A 3 -38.10 7.96 13.98
C LYS A 3 -37.40 7.10 12.92
N VAL A 4 -37.72 7.27 11.63
CA VAL A 4 -37.20 6.43 10.53
C VAL A 4 -35.76 6.79 10.17
N ILE A 5 -35.33 8.04 10.40
CA ILE A 5 -33.96 8.49 10.11
C ILE A 5 -32.96 7.92 11.14
N GLN A 6 -33.41 7.66 12.37
CA GLN A 6 -32.55 7.14 13.43
C GLN A 6 -32.20 5.64 13.23
N GLU A 7 -33.06 4.87 12.56
CA GLU A 7 -32.81 3.46 12.24
C GLU A 7 -31.75 3.28 11.13
N CYS A 8 -31.61 4.23 10.20
CA CYS A 8 -30.59 4.17 9.15
C CYS A 8 -29.18 4.52 9.64
N SER A 9 -29.02 5.17 10.81
CA SER A 9 -27.70 5.43 11.41
C SER A 9 -27.17 4.26 12.24
N ALA A 10 -28.01 3.25 12.50
CA ALA A 10 -27.71 2.08 13.33
C ALA A 10 -27.38 0.82 12.51
N ALA A 11 -27.20 0.94 11.19
CA ALA A 11 -26.38 -0.01 10.46
C ALA A 11 -24.91 0.23 10.84
N ASP A 12 -24.63 -0.16 12.08
CA ASP A 12 -23.34 -0.39 12.71
C ASP A 12 -22.40 -0.97 11.65
N ARG A 13 -21.61 -0.10 11.00
CA ARG A 13 -20.36 -0.53 10.39
C ARG A 13 -19.52 -0.98 11.58
N LYS A 14 -19.75 -2.21 12.07
CA LYS A 14 -18.81 -2.95 12.88
C LYS A 14 -17.60 -3.16 12.01
N VAL A 15 -16.75 -2.14 11.94
CA VAL A 15 -15.35 -2.33 11.62
C VAL A 15 -14.89 -3.37 12.63
N PRO A 16 -14.50 -4.59 12.19
CA PRO A 16 -14.11 -5.62 13.12
C PRO A 16 -13.02 -5.07 14.03
N SER A 17 -13.15 -5.29 15.35
CA SER A 17 -12.18 -4.80 16.33
C SER A 17 -10.80 -5.33 15.96
N VAL A 18 -9.88 -4.42 15.64
CA VAL A 18 -8.51 -4.79 15.29
C VAL A 18 -7.80 -5.22 16.57
N ASN A 19 -7.36 -6.48 16.66
CA ASN A 19 -6.60 -6.97 17.81
C ASN A 19 -5.17 -6.40 17.78
N ASN A 20 -4.59 -6.12 18.95
CA ASN A 20 -3.17 -5.76 19.11
C ASN A 20 -2.24 -6.77 18.41
N VAL A 21 -2.56 -8.06 18.46
CA VAL A 21 -1.78 -9.10 17.75
C VAL A 21 -1.81 -8.87 16.24
N MET A 22 -2.96 -8.48 15.67
CA MET A 22 -3.08 -8.16 14.25
C MET A 22 -2.24 -6.92 13.90
N ALA A 23 -2.23 -5.90 14.76
CA ALA A 23 -1.39 -4.72 14.57
C ALA A 23 0.11 -5.08 14.58
N ILE A 24 0.55 -5.98 15.48
CA ILE A 24 1.94 -6.46 15.54
C ILE A 24 2.32 -7.20 14.26
N VAL A 25 1.47 -8.10 13.78
CA VAL A 25 1.71 -8.85 12.54
C VAL A 25 1.79 -7.89 11.34
N MET A 26 0.85 -6.96 11.24
CA MET A 26 0.83 -5.96 10.16
C MET A 26 2.06 -5.04 10.21
N ALA A 27 2.52 -4.64 11.40
CA ALA A 27 3.74 -3.87 11.56
C ALA A 27 4.98 -4.66 11.09
N GLY A 28 5.04 -5.95 11.41
CA GLY A 28 6.10 -6.86 10.93
C GLY A 28 6.12 -6.99 9.41
N MET A 29 4.96 -7.25 8.80
CA MET A 29 4.81 -7.33 7.34
C MET A 29 5.20 -6.01 6.66
N THR A 30 4.76 -4.89 7.22
CA THR A 30 5.05 -3.55 6.69
C THR A 30 6.54 -3.23 6.79
N LYS A 31 7.20 -3.61 7.89
CA LYS A 31 8.66 -3.44 8.05
C LYS A 31 9.45 -4.12 6.94
N VAL A 32 9.11 -5.37 6.64
CA VAL A 32 9.76 -6.13 5.55
C VAL A 32 9.51 -5.45 4.20
N PHE A 33 8.26 -5.07 3.94
CA PHE A 33 7.88 -4.38 2.69
C PHE A 33 8.65 -3.06 2.50
N VAL A 34 8.66 -2.19 3.50
CA VAL A 34 9.36 -0.89 3.42
C VAL A 34 10.87 -1.08 3.31
N GLY A 35 11.44 -2.10 3.97
CA GLY A 35 12.85 -2.45 3.85
C GLY A 35 13.23 -2.87 2.43
N GLU A 36 12.48 -3.79 1.81
CA GLU A 36 12.70 -4.20 0.42
C GLU A 36 12.56 -3.02 -0.55
N LEU A 37 11.53 -2.20 -0.35
CA LEU A 37 11.22 -1.07 -1.21
C LEU A 37 12.33 0.01 -1.19
N THR A 38 12.79 0.37 0.01
CA THR A 38 13.85 1.38 0.20
C THR A 38 15.22 0.88 -0.28
N ALA A 39 15.52 -0.41 -0.08
CA ALA A 39 16.73 -1.02 -0.62
C ALA A 39 16.76 -1.01 -2.16
N GLU A 40 15.64 -1.36 -2.82
CA GLU A 40 15.56 -1.28 -4.29
C GLU A 40 15.64 0.17 -4.78
N ALA A 41 15.04 1.12 -4.07
CA ALA A 41 15.16 2.54 -4.40
C ALA A 41 16.61 3.03 -4.33
N ARG A 42 17.40 2.57 -3.34
CA ARG A 42 18.84 2.86 -3.27
C ARG A 42 19.59 2.25 -4.44
N ARG A 43 19.33 0.98 -4.78
CA ARG A 43 19.93 0.33 -5.98
C ARG A 43 19.61 1.07 -7.27
N ILE A 44 18.40 1.64 -7.38
CA ILE A 44 18.03 2.47 -8.54
C ILE A 44 18.90 3.73 -8.57
N MET A 45 19.08 4.42 -7.44
CA MET A 45 19.97 5.59 -7.38
C MET A 45 21.40 5.25 -7.80
N ASP A 46 21.96 4.17 -7.25
CA ASP A 46 23.34 3.75 -7.55
C ASP A 46 23.50 3.44 -9.04
N LYS A 47 22.52 2.78 -9.66
CA LYS A 47 22.49 2.52 -11.11
C LYS A 47 22.43 3.78 -11.98
N HIS A 48 21.87 4.87 -11.46
CA HIS A 48 21.81 6.16 -12.16
C HIS A 48 22.99 7.07 -11.76
N GLY A 49 23.92 6.62 -10.92
CA GLY A 49 25.03 7.43 -10.42
C GLY A 49 24.58 8.58 -9.50
N GLU A 50 23.42 8.46 -8.87
CA GLU A 50 22.84 9.52 -8.05
C GLU A 50 23.21 9.35 -6.57
N THR A 51 23.73 10.42 -5.96
CA THR A 51 23.99 10.47 -4.52
C THR A 51 22.99 11.37 -3.78
N GLY A 52 22.83 11.17 -2.48
CA GLY A 52 21.95 11.95 -1.61
C GLY A 52 20.65 11.26 -1.19
N PRO A 53 19.61 12.04 -0.81
CA PRO A 53 18.33 11.51 -0.34
C PRO A 53 17.55 10.74 -1.41
N ILE A 54 16.78 9.74 -0.99
CA ILE A 54 15.90 8.99 -1.90
C ILE A 54 14.77 9.90 -2.38
N ARG A 55 14.78 10.22 -3.67
CA ARG A 55 13.72 11.01 -4.32
C ARG A 55 12.47 10.16 -4.58
N PRO A 56 11.26 10.76 -4.61
CA PRO A 56 10.01 10.05 -4.87
C PRO A 56 10.01 9.21 -6.15
N ARG A 57 10.73 9.64 -7.19
CA ARG A 57 10.87 8.87 -8.44
C ARG A 57 11.51 7.49 -8.24
N HIS A 58 12.47 7.36 -7.33
CA HIS A 58 13.14 6.09 -7.05
C HIS A 58 12.22 5.13 -6.30
N LEU A 59 11.43 5.65 -5.36
CA LEU A 59 10.43 4.86 -4.64
C LEU A 59 9.30 4.39 -5.57
N ARG A 60 8.82 5.23 -6.48
CA ARG A 60 7.81 4.82 -7.48
C ARG A 60 8.34 3.73 -8.41
N GLU A 61 9.58 3.85 -8.85
CA GLU A 61 10.20 2.85 -9.71
C GLU A 61 10.48 1.54 -8.95
N ALA A 62 10.94 1.62 -7.69
CA ALA A 62 11.08 0.47 -6.81
C ALA A 62 9.72 -0.23 -6.59
N HIS A 63 8.66 0.54 -6.35
CA HIS A 63 7.29 0.04 -6.18
C HIS A 63 6.76 -0.63 -7.45
N ARG A 64 7.01 -0.02 -8.63
CA ARG A 64 6.66 -0.61 -9.94
C ARG A 64 7.34 -1.97 -10.11
N LYS A 65 8.63 -2.07 -9.82
CA LYS A 65 9.39 -3.33 -9.89
C LYS A 65 8.92 -4.36 -8.88
N TYR A 66 8.61 -3.94 -7.66
CA TYR A 66 8.09 -4.81 -6.61
C TYR A 66 6.83 -5.56 -7.07
N TYR A 67 5.84 -4.83 -7.60
CA TYR A 67 4.59 -5.42 -8.09
C TYR A 67 4.72 -6.12 -9.45
N ALA A 68 5.72 -5.78 -10.25
CA ALA A 68 6.03 -6.55 -11.46
C ALA A 68 6.54 -7.95 -11.11
N ARG A 69 7.36 -8.08 -10.05
CA ARG A 69 7.87 -9.37 -9.56
C ARG A 69 6.83 -10.14 -8.74
N ARG A 70 5.95 -9.42 -8.05
CA ARG A 70 4.86 -9.96 -7.23
C ARG A 70 3.54 -9.47 -7.80
N PRO A 71 3.08 -10.02 -8.94
CA PRO A 71 1.80 -9.65 -9.49
C PRO A 71 0.75 -9.90 -8.42
N LEU A 72 0.10 -8.84 -7.95
CA LEU A 72 -1.10 -9.01 -7.14
C LEU A 72 -2.07 -9.85 -7.96
N ALA A 73 -2.89 -10.66 -7.31
CA ALA A 73 -4.11 -11.19 -7.88
C ALA A 73 -5.13 -10.06 -8.16
N ARG A 74 -4.66 -8.90 -8.62
CA ARG A 74 -5.46 -7.84 -9.21
C ARG A 74 -6.05 -8.42 -10.48
N GLY A 75 -7.36 -8.65 -10.46
CA GLY A 75 -8.13 -8.90 -11.67
C GLY A 75 -7.67 -7.91 -12.73
N ARG A 76 -7.30 -8.42 -13.91
CA ARG A 76 -6.67 -7.70 -15.04
C ARG A 76 -7.57 -6.64 -15.69
N ASN A 77 -8.55 -6.10 -14.95
CA ASN A 77 -9.59 -5.17 -15.38
C ASN A 77 -9.46 -3.78 -14.74
N LEU A 78 -8.26 -3.31 -14.44
CA LEU A 78 -8.03 -1.87 -14.33
C LEU A 78 -8.03 -1.31 -15.76
N ARG A 79 -9.22 -0.95 -16.25
CA ARG A 79 -9.39 -0.17 -17.47
C ARG A 79 -8.43 1.01 -17.36
N ARG A 80 -7.46 1.09 -18.28
CA ARG A 80 -6.58 2.25 -18.40
C ARG A 80 -7.51 3.43 -18.68
N LEU A 81 -7.80 4.24 -17.67
CA LEU A 81 -8.79 5.30 -17.78
C LEU A 81 -8.32 6.40 -18.73
N PHE A 82 -7.03 6.44 -19.06
CA PHE A 82 -6.46 7.33 -20.05
C PHE A 82 -5.42 6.57 -20.89
N ARG A 83 -5.52 6.75 -22.20
CA ARG A 83 -4.66 6.18 -23.25
C ARG A 83 -3.61 7.20 -23.66
#